data_AF-A0A7J8XLG6-F1
#
_entry.id   AF-A0A7J8XLG6-F1
#
_cell.length_a   1.000
_cell.length_b   1.000
_cell.length_c   1.000
_cell.angle_alpha   90.00
_cell.angle_beta   90.00
_cell.angle_gamma   90.00
#
_symmetry.space_group_name_H-M   'P 1'
#
loop_
_entity.id
_entity.type
_entity.pdbx_description
1 polymer ?
#
loop_
_entity_poly.entity_id
_entity_poly.type
_entity_poly.pdbx_seq_one_letter_code
_entity_poly.pdbx_strand_id
1 'polypeptide(L)'
;MAEAIAFDLAVELITKLSSFTLSQIGLSWNVKNDLDDLERTVSTIKDVLLDAEEKSKTNNLVKVWLKKLKEVLYDADDLFDNFSAEALRKDLLGGNKLTKE
;
A
#
# COMPACT_ATOMS: atom_id res chain seq x y z
N MET A 1 8.64 16.58 8.79
CA MET A 1 9.77 15.79 8.22
C MET A 1 9.46 14.29 8.19
N ALA A 2 8.83 13.72 9.23
CA ALA A 2 8.35 12.33 9.19
C ALA A 2 6.95 12.22 8.55
N GLU A 3 6.17 13.30 8.66
CA GLU A 3 4.80 13.46 8.19
C GLU A 3 4.73 13.49 6.66
N ALA A 4 5.61 14.28 6.03
CA ALA A 4 5.75 14.32 4.58
C ALA A 4 6.09 12.94 3.99
N ILE A 5 7.02 12.22 4.63
CA ILE A 5 7.40 10.86 4.18
C ILE A 5 6.23 9.88 4.33
N ALA A 6 5.49 9.94 5.45
CA ALA A 6 4.31 9.10 5.64
C ALA A 6 3.19 9.44 4.63
N PHE A 7 3.05 10.72 4.27
CA PHE A 7 2.09 11.16 3.26
C PHE A 7 2.44 10.64 1.87
N ASP A 8 3.71 10.80 1.45
CA ASP A 8 4.19 10.31 0.16
C ASP A 8 4.00 8.79 0.05
N LEU A 9 4.31 8.06 1.11
CA LEU A 9 4.14 6.60 1.18
C LEU A 9 2.65 6.19 1.12
N ALA A 10 1.76 6.94 1.79
CA ALA A 10 0.32 6.69 1.69
C ALA A 10 -0.19 6.93 0.25
N VAL A 11 0.32 7.94 -0.45
CA VAL A 11 -0.01 8.19 -1.87
C VAL A 11 0.47 7.05 -2.77
N GLU A 12 1.69 6.56 -2.54
CA GLU A 12 2.23 5.42 -3.28
C GLU A 12 1.38 4.16 -3.08
N LEU A 13 1.03 3.83 -1.83
CA LEU A 13 0.18 2.70 -1.50
C LEU A 13 -1.20 2.79 -2.15
N ILE A 14 -1.83 3.97 -2.15
CA ILE A 14 -3.11 4.17 -2.86
C ILE A 14 -2.94 3.85 -4.34
N THR A 15 -1.86 4.33 -4.97
CA THR A 15 -1.59 4.08 -6.39
C THR A 15 -1.41 2.58 -6.67
N LYS A 16 -0.63 1.89 -5.84
CA LYS A 16 -0.43 0.43 -5.91
C LYS A 16 -1.77 -0.30 -5.74
N LEU A 17 -2.55 0.05 -4.73
CA LEU A 17 -3.88 -0.50 -4.46
C LEU A 17 -4.82 -0.33 -5.64
N SER A 18 -4.95 0.89 -6.19
CA SER A 18 -5.80 1.15 -7.36
C SER A 18 -5.34 0.35 -8.60
N SER A 19 -4.02 0.13 -8.77
CA SER A 19 -3.51 -0.72 -9.86
C SER A 19 -3.89 -2.20 -9.68
N PHE A 20 -3.83 -2.69 -8.44
CA PHE A 20 -4.23 -4.06 -8.10
C PHE A 20 -5.73 -4.23 -8.30
N THR A 21 -6.57 -3.30 -7.81
CA THR A 21 -8.04 -3.34 -7.97
C THR A 21 -8.50 -3.28 -9.44
N LEU A 22 -7.75 -2.63 -10.32
CA LEU A 22 -8.01 -2.66 -11.77
C LEU A 22 -7.59 -3.97 -12.44
N SER A 23 -6.59 -4.67 -11.90
CA SER A 23 -6.03 -5.91 -12.48
C SER A 23 -6.66 -7.20 -11.96
N GLN A 24 -7.73 -7.14 -11.14
CA GLN A 24 -8.32 -8.25 -10.36
C GLN A 24 -8.99 -9.39 -11.17
N ILE A 25 -8.61 -9.60 -12.43
CA ILE A 25 -9.02 -10.75 -13.23
C ILE A 25 -8.44 -12.00 -12.55
N GLY A 26 -9.29 -12.72 -11.79
CA GLY A 26 -8.93 -14.00 -11.14
C GLY A 26 -8.83 -14.00 -9.61
N LEU A 27 -9.06 -12.87 -8.92
CA LEU A 27 -9.08 -12.83 -7.45
C LEU A 27 -10.44 -13.20 -6.86
N SER A 28 -10.42 -13.81 -5.67
CA SER A 28 -11.63 -14.14 -4.90
C SER A 28 -12.33 -12.87 -4.42
N TRP A 29 -13.66 -12.94 -4.25
CA TRP A 29 -14.49 -11.80 -3.84
C TRP A 29 -14.04 -11.18 -2.51
N ASN A 30 -13.62 -12.01 -1.54
CA ASN A 30 -13.14 -11.51 -0.25
C ASN A 30 -11.86 -10.67 -0.40
N VAL A 31 -10.91 -11.13 -1.21
CA VAL A 31 -9.66 -10.39 -1.45
C VAL A 31 -9.94 -9.05 -2.13
N LYS A 32 -10.94 -8.98 -3.01
CA LYS A 32 -11.38 -7.71 -3.62
C LYS A 32 -11.88 -6.72 -2.57
N ASN A 33 -12.76 -7.18 -1.67
CA ASN A 33 -13.28 -6.32 -0.60
C ASN A 33 -12.16 -5.87 0.35
N ASP A 34 -11.24 -6.77 0.71
CA ASP A 34 -10.12 -6.45 1.59
C ASP A 34 -9.21 -5.36 0.97
N LEU A 35 -8.99 -5.41 -0.35
CA LEU A 35 -8.25 -4.40 -1.11
C LEU A 35 -8.96 -3.05 -1.14
N ASP A 36 -10.27 -3.04 -1.40
CA ASP A 36 -11.08 -1.81 -1.41
C ASP A 36 -11.13 -1.15 -0.02
N ASP A 37 -11.27 -1.96 1.05
CA ASP A 37 -11.27 -1.47 2.42
C ASP A 37 -9.90 -0.93 2.83
N LEU A 38 -8.82 -1.56 2.36
CA LEU A 38 -7.47 -1.06 2.57
C LEU A 38 -7.24 0.28 1.85
N GLU A 39 -7.69 0.43 0.60
CA GLU A 39 -7.62 1.71 -0.14
C GLU A 39 -8.34 2.85 0.57
N ARG A 40 -9.54 2.58 1.10
CA ARG A 40 -10.30 3.55 1.90
C ARG A 40 -9.59 3.93 3.19
N THR A 41 -9.00 2.93 3.86
CA THR A 41 -8.26 3.14 5.11
C THR A 41 -7.02 4.00 4.87
N VAL A 42 -6.20 3.68 3.86
CA VAL A 42 -4.99 4.45 3.53
C VAL A 42 -5.35 5.86 3.06
N SER A 43 -6.46 6.02 2.31
CA SER A 43 -6.98 7.34 1.93
C SER A 43 -7.34 8.19 3.15
N THR A 44 -8.02 7.60 4.13
CA THR A 44 -8.35 8.27 5.39
C THR A 44 -7.08 8.67 6.15
N ILE A 45 -6.09 7.78 6.20
CA ILE A 45 -4.79 8.04 6.83
C ILE A 45 -4.10 9.24 6.17
N LYS A 46 -4.06 9.28 4.83
CA LYS A 46 -3.48 10.39 4.06
C LYS A 46 -4.13 11.73 4.43
N ASP A 47 -5.46 11.77 4.53
CA ASP A 47 -6.16 13.01 4.88
C ASP A 47 -5.86 13.43 6.34
N VAL A 48 -5.80 12.48 7.27
CA VAL A 48 -5.42 12.75 8.67
C VAL A 48 -3.96 13.21 8.79
N LEU A 49 -3.05 12.74 7.92
CA LEU A 49 -1.65 13.15 7.91
C LEU A 49 -1.48 14.65 7.57
N LEU A 50 -2.35 15.21 6.72
CA LEU A 50 -2.37 16.65 6.43
C LEU A 50 -2.68 17.47 7.68
N ASP A 51 -3.71 17.07 8.43
CA ASP A 51 -4.08 17.73 9.70
C ASP A 51 -3.06 17.49 10.81
N ALA A 52 -2.34 16.37 10.75
CA ALA A 52 -1.36 15.98 11.74
C ALA A 52 -0.05 16.76 11.61
N GLU A 53 0.31 17.22 10.40
CA GLU A 53 1.55 17.99 10.17
C GLU A 53 1.60 19.23 11.05
N GLU A 54 0.53 20.01 11.10
CA GLU A 54 0.48 21.22 11.92
C GLU A 54 0.49 20.91 13.42
N LYS A 55 -0.24 19.88 13.83
CA LYS A 55 -0.33 19.44 15.24
C LYS A 55 0.97 18.79 15.74
N SER A 56 1.75 18.19 14.85
CA SER A 56 3.04 17.55 15.18
C SER A 56 4.06 18.58 15.69
N LYS A 57 3.96 19.85 15.28
CA LYS A 57 4.90 20.91 15.66
C LYS A 57 4.91 21.16 17.17
N THR A 58 3.77 20.98 17.83
CA THR A 58 3.58 21.32 19.25
C THR A 58 3.23 20.11 20.12
N ASN A 59 2.73 19.02 19.54
CA ASN A 59 2.28 17.84 20.30
C ASN A 59 3.21 16.63 20.11
N ASN A 60 3.94 16.26 21.17
CA ASN A 60 4.86 15.11 21.15
C ASN A 60 4.14 13.76 21.04
N LEU A 61 2.90 13.62 21.54
CA LEU A 61 2.11 12.41 21.28
C LEU A 61 1.84 12.28 19.80
N VAL A 62 1.63 13.42 19.11
CA VAL A 62 1.40 13.42 17.68
C VAL A 62 2.58 12.85 16.90
N LYS A 63 3.79 13.28 17.25
CA LYS A 63 5.02 12.75 16.66
C LYS A 63 5.21 11.25 16.88
N VAL A 64 4.86 10.73 18.06
CA VAL A 64 5.03 9.30 18.38
C VAL A 64 4.11 8.43 17.53
N TRP A 65 2.83 8.79 17.38
CA TRP A 65 1.93 7.98 16.55
C TRP A 65 2.28 8.09 15.07
N LEU A 66 2.70 9.27 14.60
CA LEU A 66 3.17 9.46 13.22
C LEU A 66 4.37 8.57 12.88
N LYS A 67 5.32 8.42 13.82
CA LYS A 67 6.45 7.51 13.64
C LYS A 67 6.00 6.05 13.50
N LYS A 68 5.08 5.60 14.35
CA LYS A 68 4.53 4.24 14.27
C LYS A 68 3.74 4.02 12.98
N LEU A 69 2.97 5.01 12.58
CA LEU A 69 2.21 4.95 11.33
C LEU A 69 3.15 4.81 10.13
N LYS A 70 4.26 5.55 10.11
CA LYS A 70 5.28 5.41 9.07
C LYS A 70 5.87 3.99 9.01
N GLU A 71 6.12 3.36 10.15
CA GLU A 71 6.60 1.96 10.19
C GLU A 71 5.58 1.01 9.56
N VAL A 72 4.29 1.15 9.91
CA VAL A 72 3.21 0.32 9.34
C VAL A 72 3.05 0.53 7.83
N LEU A 73 3.19 1.77 7.36
CA LEU A 73 3.11 2.07 5.92
C LEU A 73 4.27 1.44 5.15
N TYR A 74 5.47 1.34 5.74
CA TYR A 74 6.58 0.61 5.10
C TYR A 74 6.32 -0.88 5.02
N ASP A 75 5.84 -1.48 6.12
CA ASP A 75 5.50 -2.91 6.11
C ASP A 75 4.44 -3.23 5.03
N ALA A 76 3.49 -2.32 4.82
CA ALA A 76 2.50 -2.44 3.76
C ALA A 76 3.11 -2.32 2.36
N ASP A 77 4.04 -1.38 2.17
CA ASP A 77 4.71 -1.15 0.88
C ASP A 77 5.57 -2.34 0.46
N ASP A 78 6.37 -2.87 1.40
CA ASP A 78 7.18 -4.08 1.22
C ASP A 78 6.30 -5.30 0.85
N LEU A 79 5.10 -5.40 1.44
CA LEU A 79 4.14 -6.46 1.11
C LEU A 79 3.64 -6.34 -0.34
N PHE A 80 3.31 -5.14 -0.81
CA PHE A 80 2.89 -4.92 -2.20
C PHE A 80 3.99 -5.20 -3.22
N ASP A 81 5.23 -4.83 -2.90
CA ASP A 81 6.38 -5.14 -3.73
C ASP A 81 6.61 -6.65 -3.83
N ASN A 82 6.46 -7.38 -2.72
CA ASN A 82 6.55 -8.84 -2.72
C ASN A 82 5.41 -9.50 -3.54
N PHE A 83 4.18 -8.98 -3.46
CA PHE A 83 3.09 -9.46 -4.32
C PHE A 83 3.38 -9.23 -5.80
N SER A 84 3.90 -8.05 -6.14
CA SER A 84 4.27 -7.69 -7.52
C SER A 84 5.38 -8.61 -8.04
N ALA A 85 6.38 -8.90 -7.22
CA ALA A 85 7.46 -9.82 -7.56
C ALA A 85 6.96 -11.26 -7.78
N GLU A 86 6.05 -11.76 -6.93
CA GLU A 86 5.47 -13.10 -7.10
C GLU A 86 4.55 -13.18 -8.33
N ALA A 87 3.79 -12.13 -8.64
CA ALA A 87 2.99 -12.04 -9.86
C ALA A 87 3.88 -12.14 -11.12
N LEU A 88 4.94 -11.33 -11.19
CA LEU A 88 5.94 -11.39 -12.26
C LEU A 88 6.59 -12.78 -12.36
N ARG A 89 6.91 -13.41 -11.22
CA ARG A 89 7.48 -14.76 -11.20
C ARG A 89 6.52 -15.79 -11.79
N LYS A 90 5.23 -15.71 -11.48
CA LYS A 90 4.21 -16.60 -12.04
C LYS A 90 4.05 -16.42 -13.55
N ASP A 91 4.07 -15.19 -14.05
CA ASP A 91 3.99 -14.91 -15.49
C ASP A 91 5.20 -15.49 -16.24
N LEU A 92 6.41 -15.32 -15.70
CA LEU A 92 7.63 -15.89 -16.27
C LEU A 92 7.63 -17.42 -16.27
N LEU A 93 7.15 -18.06 -15.19
CA LEU A 93 7.05 -19.52 -15.11
C LEU A 93 5.91 -20.09 -15.95
N GLY A 94 4.81 -19.33 -16.13
CA GLY A 94 3.69 -19.69 -16.99
C GLY A 94 4.02 -19.64 -18.48
N GLY A 95 4.93 -18.76 -18.90
CA GLY A 95 5.37 -18.61 -20.28
C GLY A 95 6.19 -19.78 -20.85
N ASN A 96 6.79 -20.62 -20.00
CA ASN A 96 7.70 -21.70 -20.43
C ASN A 96 7.01 -23.06 -20.68
N LYS A 97 5.68 -23.13 -20.72
CA LYS A 97 4.94 -24.41 -20.85
C LYS A 97 4.48 -24.77 -22.27
N LEU A 98 4.91 -24.07 -23.33
CA LEU A 98 4.40 -24.27 -24.70
C LEU A 98 5.43 -24.62 -25.80
N THR A 99 6.61 -25.17 -25.48
CA THR A 99 7.52 -25.70 -26.52
C THR A 99 8.18 -27.01 -26.12
N LYS A 100 7.38 -28.07 -26.08
CA LYS A 100 7.82 -29.43 -26.41
C LYS A 100 6.61 -30.32 -26.63
N GLU A 101 6.21 -30.45 -27.88
CA GLU A 101 6.17 -31.71 -28.66
C GLU A 101 5.89 -31.41 -30.14
#